data_AF-A0A6P2T8X5-F1
#
_entry.id   AF-A0A6P2T8X5-F1
#
_cell.length_a   1.000
_cell.length_b   1.000
_cell.length_c   1.000
_cell.angle_alpha   90.00
_cell.angle_beta   90.00
_cell.angle_gamma   90.00
#
_symmetry.space_group_name_H-M   'P 1'
#
loop_
_entity.id
_entity.type
_entity.pdbx_description
1 polymer ?
#
loop_
_entity_poly.entity_id
_entity_poly.type
_entity_poly.pdbx_seq_one_letter_code
_entity_poly.pdbx_strand_id
1 'polypeptide(L)'
;MFECPYRCGSKGPEMASKRRRAGCDAIKPPSALPSRAHRRLRSRDNEPCFPASCVRAVPAPPEGSSFAGRSMKPLCGASCGFRMRHRQGRSMQPSDVPSGHIATLIDAMTYATGSGTENPPPGQSIVLPKRVSYSRILLANQDDRFRGNKMTRIAVARNGEVLTVKGRPIPYSRHPVVRTSRRYGLQSRIFSTNPWGIIRQSIEDNLTGVSRDQAIAFVAQAENFYKTSQTSTLLSAKPLLIYYCLLNLAKAFVLHKKLKQIYEKAQHGLEKNIHPGGTEFENSFLKSYRSKPNNVNVFDDFQEALFNKKTPSSGKVYDLQILLPQLLQGHRVWCEAAQSEERFVEITRIQYMHDESARKIWLCMGIFADDLSRFGISRKQLLVESGLVGLFREVQSMEIIDGRKLLKFEQIHALTYTGRASDKIHSLVELVRSNIWSTALKIPPFRKNYLYLCPAVEQQSLMEQLLSIYACFYYFGSVTRYRPHLFESIIQGKFGAHIQELITNLPQQFLYLLASEFAGREIAHAPIV
;
A
#
# COMPACT_ATOMS: atom_id res chain seq x y z
N MET A 1 9.95 42.58 16.17
CA MET A 1 9.99 42.66 17.65
C MET A 1 9.55 41.29 18.16
N PHE A 2 10.30 40.48 18.90
CA PHE A 2 11.47 40.71 19.74
C PHE A 2 12.65 39.79 19.36
N GLU A 3 13.86 40.32 19.52
CA GLU A 3 15.16 39.66 19.40
C GLU A 3 15.67 39.08 20.74
N CYS A 4 16.81 38.39 20.65
CA CYS A 4 17.98 38.32 21.57
C CYS A 4 18.19 36.96 22.27
N PRO A 5 19.44 36.57 22.67
CA PRO A 5 20.81 36.79 22.13
C PRO A 5 21.59 35.44 22.00
N TYR A 6 22.73 35.28 21.31
CA TYR A 6 24.07 35.73 21.73
C TYR A 6 25.08 35.59 20.58
N ARG A 7 25.88 36.64 20.37
CA ARG A 7 27.18 36.64 19.68
C ARG A 7 28.28 36.34 20.70
N CYS A 8 29.32 35.63 20.26
CA CYS A 8 30.69 35.90 20.68
C CYS A 8 31.58 35.81 19.44
N GLY A 9 32.35 36.87 19.18
CA GLY A 9 33.26 36.96 18.04
C GLY A 9 34.71 37.04 18.49
N SER A 10 35.64 36.90 17.55
CA SER A 10 36.85 37.73 17.49
C SER A 10 37.64 37.50 16.19
N LYS A 11 37.86 38.61 15.47
CA LYS A 11 39.13 39.10 14.85
C LYS A 11 39.88 38.10 13.93
N GLY A 12 40.00 38.25 12.60
CA GLY A 12 40.51 39.39 11.80
C GLY A 12 42.07 39.38 11.77
N PRO A 13 42.80 39.88 10.74
CA PRO A 13 42.42 40.36 9.40
C PRO A 13 43.38 39.96 8.23
N GLU A 14 43.01 40.40 7.01
CA GLU A 14 43.85 40.87 5.88
C GLU A 14 45.08 40.09 5.35
N MET A 15 45.09 39.77 4.05
CA MET A 15 45.75 40.58 3.01
C MET A 15 45.69 39.95 1.60
N ALA A 16 45.72 40.83 0.60
CA ALA A 16 45.62 40.58 -0.82
C ALA A 16 46.95 40.21 -1.51
N SER A 17 46.88 39.52 -2.66
CA SER A 17 47.62 39.81 -3.92
C SER A 17 47.46 38.63 -4.90
N LYS A 18 46.84 38.84 -6.07
CA LYS A 18 47.42 39.21 -7.39
C LYS A 18 48.37 38.17 -8.03
N ARG A 19 47.91 37.71 -9.21
CA ARG A 19 48.61 37.48 -10.50
C ARG A 19 49.19 36.09 -10.85
N ARG A 20 48.52 35.51 -11.87
CA ARG A 20 48.98 35.11 -13.24
C ARG A 20 49.89 33.89 -13.47
N ARG A 21 49.42 33.09 -14.45
CA ARG A 21 50.13 32.26 -15.49
C ARG A 21 50.90 31.03 -14.95
N ALA A 22 51.20 29.96 -15.67
CA ALA A 22 50.77 29.25 -16.90
C ALA A 22 51.73 28.03 -17.00
N GLY A 23 51.37 26.94 -17.71
CA GLY A 23 52.26 25.81 -18.06
C GLY A 23 51.85 24.50 -17.38
N CYS A 24 51.31 23.51 -18.10
CA CYS A 24 52.01 22.47 -18.88
C CYS A 24 52.93 21.60 -18.01
N ASP A 25 52.57 20.33 -17.78
CA ASP A 25 53.34 19.19 -18.30
C ASP A 25 52.72 17.83 -17.94
N ALA A 26 52.86 16.90 -18.89
CA ALA A 26 52.44 15.52 -18.82
C ALA A 26 53.53 14.65 -18.18
N ILE A 27 53.16 13.73 -17.28
CA ILE A 27 54.02 12.64 -16.81
C ILE A 27 53.19 11.34 -16.73
N LYS A 28 53.62 10.33 -17.51
CA LYS A 28 53.41 8.88 -17.32
C LYS A 28 54.63 8.33 -16.51
N PRO A 29 54.68 7.04 -16.09
CA PRO A 29 53.73 6.13 -15.41
C PRO A 29 54.41 5.58 -14.09
N PRO A 30 53.98 4.51 -13.38
CA PRO A 30 54.15 3.11 -13.83
C PRO A 30 53.09 2.08 -13.31
N SER A 31 53.18 0.88 -13.89
CA SER A 31 52.57 -0.39 -13.49
C SER A 31 53.13 -0.97 -12.17
N ALA A 32 52.30 -1.63 -11.34
CA ALA A 32 52.61 -2.89 -10.63
C ALA A 32 51.47 -3.40 -9.71
N LEU A 33 50.93 -4.58 -10.08
CA LEU A 33 50.59 -5.80 -9.30
C LEU A 33 49.71 -5.79 -8.01
N PRO A 34 49.08 -6.97 -7.70
CA PRO A 34 47.96 -7.11 -6.77
C PRO A 34 48.33 -7.77 -5.42
N SER A 35 47.50 -7.53 -4.41
CA SER A 35 47.36 -8.38 -3.21
C SER A 35 45.96 -8.08 -2.60
N ARG A 36 45.23 -8.96 -1.92
CA ARG A 36 45.61 -10.10 -1.08
C ARG A 36 44.39 -11.00 -0.90
N ALA A 37 44.63 -12.31 -0.93
CA ALA A 37 43.67 -13.36 -0.64
C ALA A 37 43.41 -13.49 0.87
N HIS A 38 42.20 -13.92 1.24
CA HIS A 38 41.97 -14.71 2.44
C HIS A 38 41.23 -16.03 2.11
N ARG A 39 42.01 -17.11 2.24
CA ARG A 39 41.63 -18.49 2.67
C ARG A 39 40.52 -18.46 3.73
N ARG A 40 39.61 -19.43 3.91
CA ARG A 40 39.62 -20.91 3.91
C ARG A 40 38.13 -21.29 4.26
N LEU A 41 37.47 -22.41 3.97
CA LEU A 41 37.83 -23.84 3.95
C LEU A 41 36.81 -24.59 3.06
N ARG A 42 37.30 -25.58 2.31
CA ARG A 42 36.52 -26.71 1.77
C ARG A 42 36.75 -27.90 2.68
N SER A 43 35.72 -28.71 2.91
CA SER A 43 35.86 -30.15 3.12
C SER A 43 35.06 -30.87 2.04
N ARG A 44 35.68 -31.89 1.46
CA ARG A 44 35.13 -32.89 0.54
C ARG A 44 35.37 -34.26 1.18
N ASP A 45 34.76 -35.26 0.54
CA ASP A 45 34.86 -36.72 0.74
C ASP A 45 33.62 -37.27 1.48
N ASN A 46 32.93 -38.33 1.07
CA ASN A 46 32.90 -39.20 -0.11
C ASN A 46 31.54 -39.95 -0.05
N GLU A 47 30.97 -40.31 -1.20
CA GLU A 47 29.84 -41.27 -1.38
C GLU A 47 30.33 -42.74 -1.29
N PRO A 48 29.48 -43.80 -1.46
CA PRO A 48 28.02 -43.98 -1.34
C PRO A 48 27.62 -45.25 -0.53
N CYS A 49 26.31 -45.48 -0.29
CA CYS A 49 25.61 -46.79 -0.38
C CYS A 49 24.14 -46.70 0.08
N PHE A 50 23.21 -47.17 -0.76
CA PHE A 50 21.85 -47.66 -0.44
C PHE A 50 21.94 -49.18 -0.14
N PRO A 51 20.93 -49.91 0.42
CA PRO A 51 19.47 -49.73 0.23
C PRO A 51 18.52 -50.08 1.41
N ALA A 52 17.22 -49.96 1.09
CA ALA A 52 16.07 -50.74 1.59
C ALA A 52 15.30 -50.32 2.88
N SER A 53 14.09 -49.81 2.64
CA SER A 53 12.78 -50.14 3.25
C SER A 53 12.69 -50.62 4.70
N CYS A 54 11.86 -49.93 5.51
CA CYS A 54 10.82 -50.58 6.32
C CYS A 54 9.78 -49.60 6.89
N VAL A 55 8.53 -50.03 6.81
CA VAL A 55 7.30 -49.45 7.37
C VAL A 55 7.22 -49.74 8.87
N ARG A 56 6.79 -48.77 9.70
CA ARG A 56 6.06 -48.94 10.99
C ARG A 56 5.71 -47.54 11.53
N ALA A 57 4.45 -47.11 11.47
CA ALA A 57 3.36 -47.37 12.43
C ALA A 57 3.52 -46.59 13.74
N VAL A 58 2.69 -45.56 13.87
CA VAL A 58 2.45 -44.71 15.05
C VAL A 58 1.56 -45.47 16.05
N PRO A 59 1.82 -45.44 17.37
CA PRO A 59 0.82 -45.80 18.36
C PRO A 59 0.09 -44.55 18.88
N ALA A 60 -1.24 -44.61 18.87
CA ALA A 60 -2.12 -43.70 19.58
C ALA A 60 -2.07 -43.96 21.10
N PRO A 61 -2.29 -42.96 21.96
CA PRO A 61 -2.67 -43.19 23.36
C PRO A 61 -4.20 -43.28 23.50
N PRO A 62 -4.71 -44.02 24.51
CA PRO A 62 -6.12 -44.35 24.64
C PRO A 62 -6.94 -43.24 25.30
N GLU A 63 -8.22 -43.23 24.95
CA GLU A 63 -9.30 -42.50 25.61
C GLU A 63 -9.68 -43.12 26.96
N GLY A 64 -10.10 -42.26 27.89
CA GLY A 64 -11.24 -42.53 28.78
C GLY A 64 -10.94 -43.07 30.18
N SER A 65 -11.08 -42.20 31.19
CA SER A 65 -12.09 -42.40 32.26
C SER A 65 -12.17 -41.21 33.20
N SER A 66 -13.37 -40.68 33.31
CA SER A 66 -13.92 -39.78 34.33
C SER A 66 -13.76 -40.31 35.76
N PHE A 67 -13.59 -39.43 36.76
CA PHE A 67 -14.52 -39.28 37.90
C PHE A 67 -14.17 -38.08 38.82
N ALA A 68 -15.24 -37.37 39.18
CA ALA A 68 -15.51 -36.43 40.28
C ALA A 68 -14.40 -35.93 41.25
N GLY A 69 -14.25 -34.60 41.27
CA GLY A 69 -14.70 -33.74 42.38
C GLY A 69 -14.03 -33.85 43.75
N ARG A 70 -13.32 -32.78 44.17
CA ARG A 70 -13.47 -32.16 45.50
C ARG A 70 -12.78 -30.80 45.59
N SER A 71 -13.51 -29.84 46.13
CA SER A 71 -13.11 -28.50 46.51
C SER A 71 -12.24 -28.51 47.77
N MET A 72 -11.13 -27.77 47.80
CA MET A 72 -10.59 -27.17 49.02
C MET A 72 -9.90 -25.82 48.74
N LYS A 73 -10.15 -24.91 49.67
CA LYS A 73 -9.76 -23.48 49.76
C LYS A 73 -8.23 -23.28 49.96
N PRO A 74 -7.72 -22.05 49.74
CA PRO A 74 -6.30 -21.76 49.70
C PRO A 74 -5.69 -21.52 51.09
N LEU A 75 -4.41 -21.89 51.22
CA LEU A 75 -3.55 -21.56 52.36
C LEU A 75 -2.88 -20.20 52.18
N CYS A 76 -2.91 -19.44 53.27
CA CYS A 76 -2.19 -18.20 53.52
C CYS A 76 -0.67 -18.35 53.49
N GLY A 77 0.01 -17.21 53.27
CA GLY A 77 1.26 -16.90 53.97
C GLY A 77 2.33 -16.22 53.12
N ALA A 78 2.41 -14.89 53.19
CA ALA A 78 3.62 -14.17 53.67
C ALA A 78 3.49 -12.67 53.41
N SER A 79 3.53 -11.94 54.52
CA SER A 79 3.54 -10.50 54.71
C SER A 79 4.84 -9.83 54.26
N CYS A 80 4.73 -8.61 53.72
CA CYS A 80 5.71 -7.56 53.99
C CYS A 80 4.96 -6.23 54.16
N GLY A 81 5.06 -5.66 55.35
CA GLY A 81 4.32 -4.47 55.75
C GLY A 81 5.01 -3.17 55.34
N PHE A 82 4.20 -2.19 54.96
CA PHE A 82 4.59 -0.78 55.02
C PHE A 82 3.43 0.02 55.61
N ARG A 83 3.73 0.74 56.69
CA ARG A 83 2.81 1.44 57.57
C ARG A 83 3.02 2.93 57.35
N MET A 84 2.02 3.68 56.89
CA MET A 84 1.97 5.13 57.11
C MET A 84 0.53 5.62 57.32
N ARG A 85 0.44 6.61 58.21
CA ARG A 85 -0.70 7.00 59.03
C ARG A 85 -1.68 7.91 58.28
N HIS A 86 -2.97 7.73 58.58
CA HIS A 86 -4.02 8.72 58.35
C HIS A 86 -3.84 9.94 59.27
N ARG A 87 -4.09 11.14 58.73
CA ARG A 87 -4.48 12.33 59.51
C ARG A 87 -5.62 13.04 58.81
N GLN A 88 -6.71 13.26 59.56
CA GLN A 88 -7.90 14.03 59.18
C GLN A 88 -7.69 15.54 59.36
N GLY A 89 -8.50 16.34 58.67
CA GLY A 89 -8.76 17.77 58.93
C GLY A 89 -9.15 18.49 57.62
N ARG A 90 -10.43 18.72 57.32
CA ARG A 90 -11.38 19.76 57.78
C ARG A 90 -11.54 20.87 56.72
N SER A 91 -12.82 21.25 56.54
CA SER A 91 -13.39 22.17 55.55
C SER A 91 -13.06 23.64 55.76
N MET A 92 -13.15 24.47 54.71
CA MET A 92 -13.86 25.76 54.72
C MET A 92 -13.90 26.42 53.31
N GLN A 93 -15.11 26.83 52.92
CA GLN A 93 -15.45 28.01 52.09
C GLN A 93 -16.36 28.90 52.98
N PRO A 94 -16.81 30.13 52.62
CA PRO A 94 -16.60 30.96 51.40
C PRO A 94 -16.19 32.43 51.72
N SER A 95 -16.02 33.29 50.69
CA SER A 95 -16.68 34.62 50.53
C SER A 95 -15.83 35.73 49.85
N ASP A 96 -16.50 36.40 48.91
CA ASP A 96 -16.49 37.82 48.53
C ASP A 96 -15.50 38.48 47.54
N VAL A 97 -16.14 39.24 46.64
CA VAL A 97 -15.71 40.10 45.51
C VAL A 97 -15.63 41.55 46.04
N PRO A 98 -14.81 42.48 45.49
CA PRO A 98 -15.36 43.44 44.51
C PRO A 98 -14.39 43.97 43.42
N SER A 99 -14.95 44.09 42.20
CA SER A 99 -14.81 45.13 41.15
C SER A 99 -13.54 46.00 40.97
N GLY A 100 -13.08 46.12 39.72
CA GLY A 100 -12.23 47.21 39.22
C GLY A 100 -12.17 47.28 37.68
N HIS A 101 -12.51 48.44 37.12
CA HIS A 101 -12.61 48.80 35.69
C HIS A 101 -11.24 49.08 35.00
N ILE A 102 -11.32 49.33 33.67
CA ILE A 102 -10.38 49.99 32.73
C ILE A 102 -9.64 48.98 31.84
N ALA A 103 -10.08 48.67 30.61
CA ALA A 103 -10.13 49.46 29.36
C ALA A 103 -8.79 49.53 28.57
N THR A 104 -8.91 49.33 27.25
CA THR A 104 -7.97 49.64 26.14
C THR A 104 -6.82 48.65 25.87
N LEU A 105 -6.43 48.31 24.63
CA LEU A 105 -6.61 48.89 23.30
C LEU A 105 -6.40 47.75 22.25
N ILE A 106 -7.35 47.51 21.35
CA ILE A 106 -7.09 46.85 20.06
C ILE A 106 -7.68 47.79 19.00
N ASP A 107 -6.79 48.49 18.32
CA ASP A 107 -7.02 49.17 17.06
C ASP A 107 -6.03 48.52 16.07
N ALA A 108 -6.51 47.97 14.96
CA ALA A 108 -6.63 48.67 13.66
C ALA A 108 -5.40 48.32 12.79
N MET A 109 -5.46 48.09 11.47
CA MET A 109 -6.48 48.21 10.42
C MET A 109 -5.78 47.67 9.14
N THR A 110 -6.41 46.87 8.26
CA THR A 110 -7.25 47.25 7.09
C THR A 110 -6.50 47.19 5.76
N TYR A 111 -7.12 46.54 4.77
CA TYR A 111 -7.37 47.02 3.39
C TYR A 111 -8.22 45.94 2.68
N ALA A 112 -9.20 46.22 1.83
CA ALA A 112 -10.28 47.20 1.74
C ALA A 112 -11.26 46.59 0.73
N THR A 113 -12.55 46.88 0.91
CA THR A 113 -13.68 46.40 0.12
C THR A 113 -13.91 47.26 -1.13
N GLY A 114 -14.53 46.66 -2.15
CA GLY A 114 -15.19 47.34 -3.26
C GLY A 114 -16.64 46.82 -3.37
N SER A 115 -17.58 47.77 -3.33
CA SER A 115 -19.03 47.68 -3.15
C SER A 115 -19.85 47.23 -4.35
N GLY A 116 -21.06 46.73 -4.10
CA GLY A 116 -22.16 46.64 -5.07
C GLY A 116 -23.42 46.01 -4.47
N THR A 117 -24.34 46.85 -4.03
CA THR A 117 -25.65 46.54 -3.43
C THR A 117 -26.71 46.16 -4.46
N GLU A 118 -27.60 45.20 -4.15
CA GLU A 118 -29.06 45.27 -4.35
C GLU A 118 -29.74 43.98 -3.82
N ASN A 119 -30.78 44.14 -2.98
CA ASN A 119 -31.61 43.06 -2.45
C ASN A 119 -32.86 42.83 -3.34
N PRO A 120 -33.33 41.59 -3.54
CA PRO A 120 -34.69 41.31 -4.00
C PRO A 120 -35.61 40.74 -2.90
N PRO A 121 -36.95 40.78 -3.09
CA PRO A 121 -37.97 40.64 -2.03
C PRO A 121 -38.34 39.18 -1.70
N PRO A 122 -39.09 38.92 -0.61
CA PRO A 122 -39.38 37.57 -0.15
C PRO A 122 -40.62 36.98 -0.82
N GLY A 123 -40.54 35.71 -1.22
CA GLY A 123 -41.70 34.90 -1.57
C GLY A 123 -41.64 34.29 -2.96
N GLN A 124 -41.01 33.13 -3.07
CA GLN A 124 -41.37 32.09 -4.03
C GLN A 124 -40.76 30.77 -3.57
N SER A 125 -41.63 29.79 -3.30
CA SER A 125 -41.26 28.42 -2.97
C SER A 125 -40.52 27.78 -4.15
N ILE A 126 -39.21 27.61 -4.01
CA ILE A 126 -38.41 26.85 -4.96
C ILE A 126 -38.41 25.38 -4.54
N VAL A 127 -39.04 24.57 -5.39
CA VAL A 127 -39.05 23.12 -5.33
C VAL A 127 -37.62 22.60 -5.42
N LEU A 128 -37.14 21.98 -4.35
CA LEU A 128 -35.85 21.29 -4.29
C LEU A 128 -35.82 20.14 -5.31
N PRO A 129 -34.75 19.97 -6.11
CA PRO A 129 -34.57 18.75 -6.87
C PRO A 129 -34.31 17.59 -5.90
N LYS A 130 -35.14 16.56 -6.03
CA LYS A 130 -35.12 15.33 -5.24
C LYS A 130 -33.76 14.63 -5.34
N ARG A 131 -33.30 14.16 -4.18
CA ARG A 131 -32.48 12.97 -3.89
C ARG A 131 -32.03 12.18 -5.14
N VAL A 132 -30.73 12.11 -5.38
CA VAL A 132 -30.13 10.99 -6.14
C VAL A 132 -30.23 9.75 -5.26
N SER A 133 -31.37 9.07 -5.39
CA SER A 133 -31.53 7.72 -4.90
C SER A 133 -30.80 6.79 -5.85
N TYR A 134 -29.80 6.06 -5.35
CA TYR A 134 -29.33 4.84 -6.00
C TYR A 134 -30.44 3.78 -5.88
N SER A 135 -31.50 3.98 -6.65
CA SER A 135 -32.57 3.01 -6.85
C SER A 135 -32.18 2.14 -8.04
N ARG A 136 -32.02 0.84 -7.77
CA ARG A 136 -32.12 -0.29 -8.70
C ARG A 136 -32.62 0.10 -10.10
N ILE A 137 -31.71 0.08 -11.07
CA ILE A 137 -32.12 -0.31 -12.42
C ILE A 137 -32.23 -1.83 -12.39
N LEU A 138 -33.44 -2.31 -12.13
CA LEU A 138 -33.84 -3.64 -12.53
C LEU A 138 -33.83 -3.65 -14.07
N LEU A 139 -32.72 -4.09 -14.67
CA LEU A 139 -32.77 -4.61 -16.03
C LEU A 139 -33.49 -5.95 -15.94
N ALA A 140 -34.81 -5.87 -16.10
CA ALA A 140 -35.63 -7.02 -16.42
C ALA A 140 -35.05 -7.68 -17.68
N ASN A 141 -34.76 -8.98 -17.56
CA ASN A 141 -34.64 -9.89 -18.68
C ASN A 141 -35.88 -9.71 -19.57
N GLN A 142 -35.72 -9.14 -20.77
CA GLN A 142 -36.70 -9.31 -21.83
C GLN A 142 -36.04 -9.30 -23.22
N ASP A 143 -36.26 -10.43 -23.87
CA ASP A 143 -36.20 -10.71 -25.31
C ASP A 143 -34.84 -10.70 -26.01
N ASP A 144 -34.15 -11.82 -25.80
CA ASP A 144 -33.22 -12.48 -26.72
C ASP A 144 -33.95 -13.04 -27.96
N ARG A 145 -34.68 -12.18 -28.68
CA ARG A 145 -35.37 -12.53 -29.93
C ARG A 145 -35.15 -11.43 -30.95
N PHE A 146 -34.00 -11.42 -31.60
CA PHE A 146 -33.86 -11.16 -33.05
C PHE A 146 -32.40 -11.34 -33.48
N ARG A 147 -32.20 -12.26 -34.44
CA ARG A 147 -31.04 -12.40 -35.36
C ARG A 147 -29.71 -12.87 -34.76
N GLY A 148 -29.53 -14.20 -34.76
CA GLY A 148 -28.38 -14.86 -35.41
C GLY A 148 -26.97 -14.35 -35.11
N ASN A 149 -26.71 -13.86 -33.89
CA ASN A 149 -25.38 -13.43 -33.51
C ASN A 149 -24.57 -14.69 -33.19
N LYS A 150 -23.69 -15.10 -34.10
CA LYS A 150 -22.68 -16.15 -33.88
C LYS A 150 -22.16 -16.02 -32.46
N MET A 151 -22.42 -17.00 -31.60
CA MET A 151 -21.65 -17.14 -30.36
C MET A 151 -20.18 -17.10 -30.80
N THR A 152 -19.47 -16.02 -30.48
CA THR A 152 -18.03 -15.94 -30.72
C THR A 152 -17.42 -17.12 -30.00
N ARG A 153 -17.04 -18.14 -30.75
CA ARG A 153 -16.51 -19.39 -30.23
C ARG A 153 -15.33 -19.05 -29.33
N ILE A 154 -15.42 -19.41 -28.05
CA ILE A 154 -14.33 -19.22 -27.09
C ILE A 154 -13.06 -19.80 -27.71
N ALA A 155 -11.98 -19.01 -27.71
CA ALA A 155 -10.74 -19.37 -28.37
C ALA A 155 -10.14 -20.64 -27.77
N VAL A 156 -9.46 -21.44 -28.59
CA VAL A 156 -8.66 -22.57 -28.10
C VAL A 156 -7.42 -22.02 -27.39
N ALA A 157 -7.07 -22.60 -26.25
CA ALA A 157 -5.86 -22.24 -25.51
C ALA A 157 -4.60 -22.50 -26.36
N ARG A 158 -3.55 -21.69 -26.21
CA ARG A 158 -2.27 -21.99 -26.86
C ARG A 158 -1.70 -23.31 -26.36
N ASN A 159 -1.07 -24.06 -27.26
CA ASN A 159 -0.27 -25.20 -26.87
C ASN A 159 0.92 -24.74 -26.02
N GLY A 160 1.16 -25.43 -24.91
CA GLY A 160 2.22 -25.11 -23.96
C GLY A 160 1.94 -25.67 -22.59
N GLU A 161 2.94 -25.57 -21.73
CA GLU A 161 2.90 -26.11 -20.37
C GLU A 161 3.22 -25.03 -19.34
N VAL A 162 2.94 -25.33 -18.07
CA VAL A 162 3.30 -24.44 -16.96
C VAL A 162 4.82 -24.46 -16.84
N LEU A 163 5.43 -23.28 -16.87
CA LEU A 163 6.86 -23.13 -16.68
C LEU A 163 7.26 -23.64 -15.29
N THR A 164 8.07 -24.70 -15.28
CA THR A 164 8.67 -25.24 -14.06
C THR A 164 10.18 -24.98 -14.04
N VAL A 165 10.73 -24.85 -12.84
CA VAL A 165 12.18 -24.84 -12.63
C VAL A 165 12.49 -25.86 -11.55
N LYS A 166 13.37 -26.82 -11.89
CA LYS A 166 13.67 -27.99 -11.04
C LYS A 166 12.38 -28.74 -10.66
N GLY A 167 11.46 -28.92 -11.61
CA GLY A 167 10.20 -29.65 -11.43
C GLY A 167 9.13 -28.93 -10.62
N ARG A 168 9.34 -27.67 -10.22
CA ARG A 168 8.34 -26.89 -9.46
C ARG A 168 7.79 -25.73 -10.27
N PRO A 169 6.45 -25.54 -10.33
CA PRO A 169 5.86 -24.33 -10.88
C PRO A 169 6.36 -23.09 -10.15
N ILE A 170 6.60 -22.02 -10.89
CA ILE A 170 7.02 -20.75 -10.29
C ILE A 170 5.76 -20.02 -9.79
N PRO A 171 5.62 -19.75 -8.48
CA PRO A 171 4.48 -19.01 -7.98
C PRO A 171 4.54 -17.57 -8.48
N TYR A 172 3.37 -17.00 -8.77
CA TYR A 172 3.29 -15.58 -9.08
C TYR A 172 3.60 -14.73 -7.84
N SER A 173 4.45 -13.74 -8.03
CA SER A 173 4.67 -12.61 -7.13
C SER A 173 5.06 -11.39 -7.97
N ARG A 174 5.11 -10.20 -7.37
CA ARG A 174 5.63 -9.00 -8.06
C ARG A 174 7.15 -9.03 -8.28
N HIS A 175 7.85 -9.93 -7.56
CA HIS A 175 9.31 -10.03 -7.58
C HIS A 175 9.76 -11.51 -7.61
N PRO A 176 9.37 -12.29 -8.64
CA PRO A 176 9.63 -13.74 -8.69
C PRO A 176 11.07 -14.06 -9.13
N VAL A 177 11.75 -13.09 -9.75
CA VAL A 177 13.09 -13.22 -10.30
C VAL A 177 13.96 -12.03 -9.93
N VAL A 178 15.28 -12.22 -9.89
CA VAL A 178 16.30 -11.17 -9.73
C VAL A 178 17.29 -11.24 -10.88
N ARG A 179 17.72 -10.09 -11.38
CA ARG A 179 18.76 -10.02 -12.40
C ARG A 179 20.12 -10.36 -11.77
N THR A 180 20.76 -11.39 -12.29
CA THR A 180 22.16 -11.74 -11.98
C THR A 180 23.09 -11.18 -13.07
N SER A 181 24.39 -11.50 -13.02
CA SER A 181 25.39 -10.98 -13.97
C SER A 181 25.05 -11.21 -15.45
N ARG A 182 24.37 -12.32 -15.79
CA ARG A 182 24.00 -12.65 -17.18
C ARG A 182 22.53 -13.04 -17.39
N ARG A 183 21.81 -13.45 -16.35
CA ARG A 183 20.47 -14.07 -16.47
C ARG A 183 19.55 -13.71 -15.30
N TYR A 184 18.27 -14.04 -15.40
CA TYR A 184 17.37 -13.94 -14.25
C TYR A 184 17.40 -15.22 -13.41
N GLY A 185 17.69 -15.07 -12.12
CA GLY A 185 17.59 -16.13 -11.12
C GLY A 185 16.24 -16.08 -10.41
N LEU A 186 15.67 -17.24 -10.05
CA LEU A 186 14.46 -17.27 -9.23
C LEU A 186 14.73 -16.84 -7.80
N GLN A 187 13.76 -16.14 -7.22
CA GLN A 187 13.80 -15.73 -5.82
C GLN A 187 12.80 -16.53 -5.01
N SER A 188 13.24 -17.07 -3.88
CA SER A 188 12.32 -17.65 -2.89
C SER A 188 11.61 -16.54 -2.13
N ARG A 189 10.35 -16.75 -1.74
CA ARG A 189 9.68 -15.87 -0.76
C ARG A 189 10.45 -15.84 0.56
N ILE A 190 10.50 -14.68 1.21
CA ILE A 190 10.98 -14.55 2.59
C ILE A 190 9.77 -14.44 3.52
N PHE A 191 9.78 -15.22 4.58
CA PHE A 191 8.84 -15.11 5.69
C PHE A 191 9.45 -14.23 6.76
N SER A 192 8.72 -13.20 7.19
CA SER A 192 9.14 -12.34 8.29
C SER A 192 7.94 -11.91 9.11
N THR A 193 8.09 -11.93 10.43
CA THR A 193 7.14 -11.28 11.37
C THR A 193 7.44 -9.79 11.52
N ASN A 194 8.66 -9.37 11.19
CA ASN A 194 9.13 -7.99 11.32
C ASN A 194 9.67 -7.47 9.97
N PRO A 195 8.81 -6.94 9.08
CA PRO A 195 9.23 -6.40 7.79
C PRO A 195 10.11 -5.14 7.91
N TRP A 196 10.14 -4.46 9.06
CA TRP A 196 10.97 -3.27 9.28
C TRP A 196 12.47 -3.58 9.18
N GLY A 197 12.91 -4.73 9.71
CA GLY A 197 14.31 -5.17 9.61
C GLY A 197 14.73 -5.38 8.16
N ILE A 198 13.84 -5.94 7.33
CA ILE A 198 14.08 -6.16 5.90
C ILE A 198 14.18 -4.83 5.15
N ILE A 199 13.30 -3.87 5.47
CA ILE A 199 13.34 -2.53 4.89
C ILE A 199 14.67 -1.83 5.24
N ARG A 200 15.09 -1.86 6.52
CA ARG A 200 16.36 -1.27 6.97
C ARG A 200 17.56 -1.89 6.25
N GLN A 201 17.65 -3.22 6.24
CA GLN A 201 18.75 -3.92 5.56
C GLN A 201 18.79 -3.56 4.07
N SER A 202 17.63 -3.54 3.41
CA SER A 202 17.54 -3.17 2.00
C SER A 202 18.04 -1.74 1.74
N ILE A 203 17.84 -0.81 2.66
CA ILE A 203 18.36 0.56 2.54
C ILE A 203 19.88 0.57 2.73
N GLU A 204 20.38 -0.10 3.77
CA GLU A 204 21.81 -0.18 4.10
C GLU A 204 22.63 -0.84 2.98
N ASP A 205 22.07 -1.85 2.31
CA ASP A 205 22.72 -2.55 1.20
C ASP A 205 22.81 -1.70 -0.07
N ASN A 206 21.89 -0.74 -0.28
CA ASN A 206 21.73 -0.06 -1.57
C ASN A 206 22.07 1.44 -1.55
N LEU A 207 22.06 2.07 -0.38
CA LEU A 207 22.35 3.47 -0.17
C LEU A 207 23.59 3.67 0.71
N THR A 208 24.27 4.79 0.50
CA THR A 208 25.41 5.23 1.33
C THR A 208 25.28 6.72 1.65
N GLY A 209 26.07 7.21 2.60
CA GLY A 209 26.13 8.63 2.96
C GLY A 209 24.80 9.21 3.43
N VAL A 210 24.58 10.50 3.12
CA VAL A 210 23.42 11.28 3.61
C VAL A 210 22.08 10.66 3.21
N SER A 211 21.96 10.13 1.99
CA SER A 211 20.71 9.50 1.53
C SER A 211 20.35 8.26 2.35
N ARG A 212 21.36 7.45 2.73
CA ARG A 212 21.16 6.29 3.62
C ARG A 212 20.70 6.75 4.99
N ASP A 213 21.41 7.68 5.58
CA ASP A 213 21.16 8.12 6.96
C ASP A 213 19.77 8.76 7.08
N GLN A 214 19.37 9.55 6.08
CA GLN A 214 18.04 10.13 6.01
C GLN A 214 16.94 9.07 5.78
N ALA A 215 17.16 8.09 4.90
CA ALA A 215 16.21 7.01 4.68
C ALA A 215 16.01 6.15 5.95
N ILE A 216 17.08 5.83 6.67
CA ILE A 216 17.01 5.11 7.95
C ILE A 216 16.26 5.93 9.02
N ALA A 217 16.51 7.24 9.09
CA ALA A 217 15.77 8.12 10.00
C ALA A 217 14.27 8.15 9.68
N PHE A 218 13.89 8.21 8.40
CA PHE A 218 12.48 8.12 8.00
C PHE A 218 11.87 6.78 8.35
N VAL A 219 12.57 5.66 8.12
CA VAL A 219 12.07 4.32 8.51
C VAL A 219 11.88 4.20 10.01
N ALA A 220 12.82 4.69 10.81
CA ALA A 220 12.70 4.69 12.27
C ALA A 220 11.49 5.53 12.73
N GLN A 221 11.30 6.72 12.15
CA GLN A 221 10.14 7.56 12.46
C GLN A 221 8.82 6.89 12.02
N ALA A 222 8.80 6.25 10.85
CA ALA A 222 7.62 5.52 10.37
C ALA A 222 7.27 4.34 11.29
N GLU A 223 8.27 3.56 11.72
CA GLU A 223 8.08 2.44 12.64
C GLU A 223 7.51 2.92 13.99
N ASN A 224 7.98 4.05 14.51
CA ASN A 224 7.46 4.64 15.74
C ASN A 224 5.98 5.06 15.57
N PHE A 225 5.65 5.81 14.52
CA PHE A 225 4.27 6.18 14.23
C PHE A 225 3.35 4.97 14.06
N TYR A 226 3.84 3.93 13.38
CA TYR A 226 3.11 2.67 13.24
C TYR A 226 2.82 2.06 14.61
N LYS A 227 3.85 1.82 15.43
CA LYS A 227 3.70 1.20 16.75
C LYS A 227 2.74 2.00 17.64
N THR A 228 2.88 3.32 17.68
CA THR A 228 1.96 4.20 18.43
C THR A 228 0.53 4.12 17.92
N SER A 229 0.32 4.03 16.59
CA SER A 229 -1.04 3.87 16.04
C SER A 229 -1.69 2.54 16.43
N GLN A 230 -0.89 1.47 16.57
CA GLN A 230 -1.37 0.14 16.92
C GLN A 230 -1.71 0.03 18.41
N THR A 231 -0.93 0.68 19.29
CA THR A 231 -1.16 0.64 20.74
C THR A 231 -2.15 1.70 21.23
N SER A 232 -2.41 2.75 20.45
CA SER A 232 -3.37 3.78 20.80
C SER A 232 -4.79 3.22 20.92
N THR A 233 -5.50 3.59 21.98
CA THR A 233 -6.94 3.37 22.14
C THR A 233 -7.78 4.48 21.49
N LEU A 234 -7.16 5.62 21.18
CA LEU A 234 -7.83 6.78 20.59
C LEU A 234 -7.95 6.63 19.08
N LEU A 235 -9.11 6.15 18.62
CA LEU A 235 -9.41 5.98 17.19
C LEU A 235 -9.22 7.28 16.39
N SER A 236 -9.59 8.43 16.96
CA SER A 236 -9.48 9.75 16.32
C SER A 236 -8.03 10.20 16.05
N ALA A 237 -7.04 9.66 16.76
CA ALA A 237 -5.63 9.99 16.54
C ALA A 237 -4.95 9.03 15.55
N LYS A 238 -5.48 7.81 15.35
CA LYS A 238 -4.84 6.77 14.53
C LYS A 238 -4.60 7.19 13.08
N PRO A 239 -5.56 7.79 12.35
CA PRO A 239 -5.35 8.11 10.94
C PRO A 239 -4.18 9.04 10.69
N LEU A 240 -3.98 10.03 11.57
CA LEU A 240 -2.86 10.96 11.47
C LEU A 240 -1.52 10.24 11.66
N LEU A 241 -1.40 9.41 12.69
CA LEU A 241 -0.20 8.61 12.95
C LEU A 241 0.09 7.66 11.79
N ILE A 242 -0.94 6.96 11.29
CA ILE A 242 -0.81 6.07 10.14
C ILE A 242 -0.33 6.85 8.93
N TYR A 243 -0.95 7.99 8.61
CA TYR A 243 -0.53 8.81 7.48
C TYR A 243 0.95 9.22 7.57
N TYR A 244 1.43 9.66 8.73
CA TYR A 244 2.84 9.99 8.91
C TYR A 244 3.77 8.77 8.86
N CYS A 245 3.30 7.57 9.22
CA CYS A 245 4.00 6.33 8.92
C CYS A 245 4.15 6.12 7.40
N LEU A 246 3.04 6.20 6.64
CA LEU A 246 3.05 6.01 5.19
C LEU A 246 3.90 7.05 4.46
N LEU A 247 3.81 8.33 4.88
CA LEU A 247 4.59 9.45 4.33
C LEU A 247 6.10 9.20 4.47
N ASN A 248 6.54 8.78 5.66
CA ASN A 248 7.96 8.53 5.91
C ASN A 248 8.46 7.28 5.19
N LEU A 249 7.65 6.22 5.12
CA LEU A 249 7.95 5.06 4.27
C LEU A 249 8.09 5.44 2.79
N ALA A 250 7.20 6.28 2.27
CA ALA A 250 7.27 6.76 0.89
C ALA A 250 8.56 7.55 0.63
N LYS A 251 8.93 8.49 1.52
CA LYS A 251 10.20 9.23 1.41
C LYS A 251 11.42 8.31 1.40
N ALA A 252 11.49 7.36 2.35
CA ALA A 252 12.56 6.38 2.41
C ALA A 252 12.62 5.52 1.14
N PHE A 253 11.46 5.15 0.58
CA PHE A 253 11.38 4.36 -0.63
C PHE A 253 11.87 5.12 -1.86
N VAL A 254 11.51 6.40 -2.00
CA VAL A 254 11.98 7.25 -3.10
C VAL A 254 13.50 7.43 -3.05
N LEU A 255 14.07 7.64 -1.84
CA LEU A 255 15.52 7.68 -1.65
C LEU A 255 16.17 6.34 -2.04
N HIS A 256 15.58 5.21 -1.61
CA HIS A 256 16.05 3.87 -1.96
C HIS A 256 16.07 3.63 -3.47
N LYS A 257 15.04 4.08 -4.19
CA LYS A 257 15.00 4.04 -5.66
C LYS A 257 15.93 5.05 -6.34
N LYS A 258 16.68 5.85 -5.57
CA LYS A 258 17.67 6.84 -6.05
C LYS A 258 17.07 7.91 -6.98
N LEU A 259 15.76 8.14 -6.88
CA LEU A 259 15.08 9.21 -7.61
C LEU A 259 15.37 10.59 -7.02
N LYS A 260 15.73 10.62 -5.73
CA LYS A 260 16.18 11.80 -4.99
C LYS A 260 17.41 11.43 -4.16
N GLN A 261 18.30 12.40 -3.97
CA GLN A 261 19.45 12.26 -3.08
C GLN A 261 19.09 12.69 -1.64
N ILE A 262 18.25 13.72 -1.49
CA ILE A 262 17.84 14.27 -0.20
C ILE A 262 16.37 14.76 -0.23
N TYR A 263 15.76 14.84 0.95
CA TYR A 263 14.37 15.24 1.18
C TYR A 263 14.25 16.33 2.26
N GLU A 264 14.76 17.53 2.00
CA GLU A 264 14.86 18.58 3.03
C GLU A 264 13.72 19.61 3.03
N LYS A 265 12.95 19.73 1.93
CA LYS A 265 11.79 20.65 1.84
C LYS A 265 10.70 20.11 0.90
N ALA A 266 10.17 18.93 1.20
CA ALA A 266 9.11 18.34 0.38
C ALA A 266 7.72 18.54 0.97
N GLN A 267 6.77 18.80 0.07
CA GLN A 267 5.35 18.81 0.32
C GLN A 267 4.78 17.39 0.23
N HIS A 268 3.59 17.20 0.79
CA HIS A 268 2.89 15.92 0.74
C HIS A 268 2.56 15.47 -0.69
N GLY A 269 2.41 16.41 -1.64
CA GLY A 269 2.02 16.13 -3.02
C GLY A 269 0.53 15.92 -3.25
N LEU A 270 -0.27 16.05 -2.18
CA LEU A 270 -1.72 16.02 -2.19
C LEU A 270 -2.26 17.24 -1.46
N GLU A 271 -3.41 17.72 -1.92
CA GLU A 271 -4.25 18.70 -1.25
C GLU A 271 -5.67 18.17 -1.15
N LYS A 272 -6.31 18.41 -0.01
CA LYS A 272 -7.71 18.07 0.24
C LYS A 272 -8.58 19.30 0.04
N ASN A 273 -9.63 19.16 -0.75
CA ASN A 273 -10.68 20.18 -0.91
C ASN A 273 -12.06 19.53 -0.93
N ILE A 274 -13.09 20.36 -0.95
CA ILE A 274 -14.50 19.98 -1.07
C ILE A 274 -15.03 20.68 -2.32
N HIS A 275 -15.82 19.99 -3.13
CA HIS A 275 -16.49 20.64 -4.27
C HIS A 275 -17.40 21.78 -3.79
N PRO A 276 -17.61 22.84 -4.59
CA PRO A 276 -18.45 23.97 -4.21
C PRO A 276 -19.86 23.53 -3.75
N GLY A 277 -20.30 24.04 -2.60
CA GLY A 277 -21.59 23.69 -2.00
C GLY A 277 -21.69 22.29 -1.40
N GLY A 278 -20.58 21.54 -1.39
CA GLY A 278 -20.53 20.17 -0.90
C GLY A 278 -20.34 20.02 0.61
N THR A 279 -20.61 18.82 1.11
CA THR A 279 -20.35 18.39 2.48
C THR A 279 -18.99 17.71 2.61
N GLU A 280 -18.36 17.84 3.77
CA GLU A 280 -17.12 17.10 4.08
C GLU A 280 -17.38 15.59 3.94
N PHE A 281 -16.36 14.86 3.48
CA PHE A 281 -16.39 13.43 3.17
C PHE A 281 -17.17 13.09 1.90
N GLU A 282 -18.45 13.43 1.79
CA GLU A 282 -19.27 13.02 0.64
C GLU A 282 -18.83 13.72 -0.66
N ASN A 283 -18.45 15.00 -0.57
CA ASN A 283 -18.02 15.80 -1.73
C ASN A 283 -16.55 16.20 -1.65
N SER A 284 -15.77 15.54 -0.78
CA SER A 284 -14.35 15.77 -0.66
C SER A 284 -13.59 15.14 -1.83
N PHE A 285 -12.56 15.83 -2.30
CA PHE A 285 -11.65 15.35 -3.33
C PHE A 285 -10.19 15.63 -2.94
N LEU A 286 -9.30 14.89 -3.57
CA LEU A 286 -7.85 15.07 -3.46
C LEU A 286 -7.29 15.56 -4.80
N LYS A 287 -6.47 16.59 -4.76
CA LYS A 287 -5.71 17.04 -5.92
C LYS A 287 -4.23 16.68 -5.75
N SER A 288 -3.70 15.92 -6.71
CA SER A 288 -2.26 15.60 -6.74
C SER A 288 -1.48 16.61 -7.56
N TYR A 289 -0.22 16.81 -7.17
CA TYR A 289 0.68 17.78 -7.79
C TYR A 289 1.96 17.13 -8.26
N ARG A 290 2.39 17.50 -9.48
CA ARG A 290 3.67 17.08 -10.05
C ARG A 290 4.85 17.62 -9.25
N SER A 291 5.83 16.78 -8.97
CA SER A 291 7.11 17.12 -8.36
C SER A 291 7.97 17.94 -9.33
N LYS A 292 8.54 19.03 -8.83
CA LYS A 292 9.42 19.96 -9.57
C LYS A 292 10.71 20.17 -8.77
N PRO A 293 11.82 20.60 -9.40
CA PRO A 293 13.08 20.83 -8.69
C PRO A 293 12.96 21.72 -7.44
N ASN A 294 12.17 22.80 -7.52
CA ASN A 294 11.96 23.75 -6.42
C ASN A 294 10.66 23.49 -5.63
N ASN A 295 9.87 22.48 -6.02
CA ASN A 295 8.64 22.10 -5.33
C ASN A 295 8.49 20.58 -5.36
N VAL A 296 9.14 19.92 -4.41
CA VAL A 296 9.21 18.46 -4.33
C VAL A 296 7.92 17.93 -3.72
N ASN A 297 7.23 17.04 -4.44
CA ASN A 297 5.94 16.47 -4.04
C ASN A 297 6.08 14.97 -3.80
N VAL A 298 5.97 14.55 -2.53
CA VAL A 298 6.23 13.15 -2.13
C VAL A 298 5.30 12.16 -2.82
N PHE A 299 4.00 12.47 -2.95
CA PHE A 299 3.06 11.58 -3.63
C PHE A 299 3.45 11.29 -5.08
N ASP A 300 3.88 12.31 -5.83
CA ASP A 300 4.31 12.17 -7.22
C ASP A 300 5.62 11.39 -7.35
N ASP A 301 6.61 11.72 -6.52
CA ASP A 301 7.87 10.98 -6.50
C ASP A 301 7.65 9.50 -6.10
N PHE A 302 6.70 9.22 -5.20
CA PHE A 302 6.33 7.87 -4.78
C PHE A 302 5.63 7.08 -5.90
N GLN A 303 4.73 7.73 -6.63
CA GLN A 303 4.12 7.17 -7.84
C GLN A 303 5.17 6.83 -8.90
N GLU A 304 6.15 7.72 -9.11
CA GLU A 304 7.27 7.48 -10.01
C GLU A 304 8.12 6.29 -9.55
N ALA A 305 8.43 6.21 -8.26
CA ALA A 305 9.22 5.13 -7.67
C ALA A 305 8.58 3.74 -7.81
N LEU A 306 7.25 3.65 -7.76
CA LEU A 306 6.52 2.38 -7.81
C LEU A 306 6.15 1.93 -9.23
N PHE A 307 5.82 2.87 -10.11
CA PHE A 307 5.19 2.57 -11.40
C PHE A 307 5.80 3.32 -12.59
N ASN A 308 6.86 4.10 -12.38
CA ASN A 308 7.48 4.94 -13.42
C ASN A 308 6.45 5.85 -14.12
N LYS A 309 5.48 6.36 -13.36
CA LYS A 309 4.44 7.29 -13.80
C LYS A 309 4.55 8.59 -13.00
N LYS A 310 4.17 9.70 -13.62
CA LYS A 310 4.08 11.00 -12.94
C LYS A 310 2.68 11.57 -13.08
N THR A 311 2.28 12.35 -12.09
CA THR A 311 1.12 13.22 -12.10
C THR A 311 1.23 14.23 -13.25
N PRO A 312 0.13 14.52 -13.98
CA PRO A 312 0.10 15.57 -15.00
C PRO A 312 0.56 16.93 -14.46
N SER A 313 1.19 17.76 -15.29
CA SER A 313 1.66 19.09 -14.87
C SER A 313 0.53 20.01 -14.37
N SER A 314 -0.69 19.81 -14.85
CA SER A 314 -1.92 20.50 -14.40
C SER A 314 -2.41 20.04 -13.01
N GLY A 315 -1.81 18.99 -12.46
CA GLY A 315 -2.38 18.20 -11.37
C GLY A 315 -3.50 17.28 -11.84
N LYS A 316 -3.96 16.43 -10.93
CA LYS A 316 -5.08 15.51 -11.17
C LYS A 316 -5.99 15.46 -9.94
N VAL A 317 -7.29 15.51 -10.17
CA VAL A 317 -8.32 15.45 -9.12
C VAL A 317 -8.83 14.01 -9.01
N TYR A 318 -9.03 13.57 -7.77
CA TYR A 318 -9.57 12.27 -7.41
C TYR A 318 -10.66 12.47 -6.36
N ASP A 319 -11.90 12.13 -6.70
CA ASP A 319 -12.99 12.18 -5.72
C ASP A 319 -12.82 11.08 -4.67
N LEU A 320 -12.99 11.44 -3.40
CA LEU A 320 -12.78 10.51 -2.30
C LEU A 320 -13.71 9.29 -2.42
N GLN A 321 -14.97 9.53 -2.81
CA GLN A 321 -15.97 8.47 -2.97
C GLN A 321 -15.64 7.49 -4.10
N ILE A 322 -14.76 7.88 -5.03
CA ILE A 322 -14.24 6.99 -6.10
C ILE A 322 -12.94 6.29 -5.65
N LEU A 323 -12.17 6.87 -4.73
CA LEU A 323 -10.96 6.25 -4.20
C LEU A 323 -11.25 5.16 -3.16
N LEU A 324 -12.21 5.39 -2.27
CA LEU A 324 -12.59 4.44 -1.21
C LEU A 324 -12.88 3.01 -1.70
N PRO A 325 -13.66 2.78 -2.79
CA PRO A 325 -13.89 1.43 -3.29
C PRO A 325 -12.66 0.74 -3.87
N GLN A 326 -11.54 1.45 -4.08
CA GLN A 326 -10.31 0.85 -4.60
C GLN A 326 -9.45 0.21 -3.49
N LEU A 327 -9.89 0.32 -2.23
CA LEU A 327 -9.24 -0.26 -1.07
C LEU A 327 -9.72 -1.70 -0.85
N LEU A 328 -8.83 -2.66 -1.12
CA LEU A 328 -9.17 -4.09 -1.06
C LEU A 328 -9.64 -4.54 0.33
N GLN A 329 -8.96 -4.11 1.40
CA GLN A 329 -9.43 -4.40 2.75
C GLN A 329 -10.60 -3.50 3.11
N GLY A 330 -11.64 -4.08 3.70
CA GLY A 330 -12.87 -3.35 4.01
C GLY A 330 -13.80 -3.13 2.82
N HIS A 331 -13.44 -3.54 1.59
CA HIS A 331 -14.27 -3.31 0.40
C HIS A 331 -15.71 -3.83 0.53
N ARG A 332 -15.91 -5.02 1.11
CA ARG A 332 -17.27 -5.55 1.31
C ARG A 332 -18.06 -4.77 2.37
N VAL A 333 -17.37 -4.23 3.37
CA VAL A 333 -17.99 -3.32 4.36
C VAL A 333 -18.36 -2.00 3.69
N TRP A 334 -17.53 -1.52 2.76
CA TRP A 334 -17.89 -0.40 1.88
C TRP A 334 -19.08 -0.73 0.98
N CYS A 335 -19.14 -1.92 0.38
CA CYS A 335 -20.27 -2.33 -0.46
C CYS A 335 -21.59 -2.27 0.31
N GLU A 336 -21.61 -2.81 1.53
CA GLU A 336 -22.76 -2.75 2.43
C GLU A 336 -23.15 -1.30 2.74
N ALA A 337 -22.18 -0.48 3.15
CA ALA A 337 -22.42 0.93 3.44
C ALA A 337 -22.84 1.73 2.20
N ALA A 338 -22.31 1.46 1.02
CA ALA A 338 -22.61 2.18 -0.21
C ALA A 338 -23.86 1.64 -0.93
N GLN A 339 -24.36 0.46 -0.53
CA GLN A 339 -25.32 -0.33 -1.32
C GLN A 339 -24.80 -0.58 -2.74
N SER A 340 -23.50 -0.89 -2.85
CA SER A 340 -22.81 -1.17 -4.10
C SER A 340 -22.50 -2.66 -4.24
N GLU A 341 -22.29 -3.10 -5.47
CA GLU A 341 -21.85 -4.45 -5.79
C GLU A 341 -20.36 -4.67 -5.49
N GLU A 342 -19.97 -5.94 -5.35
CA GLU A 342 -18.58 -6.39 -5.23
C GLU A 342 -17.79 -5.98 -6.47
N ARG A 343 -16.59 -5.41 -6.26
CA ARG A 343 -15.70 -4.93 -7.33
C ARG A 343 -14.35 -5.62 -7.32
N PHE A 344 -14.09 -6.53 -6.38
CA PHE A 344 -12.89 -7.35 -6.36
C PHE A 344 -13.21 -8.80 -6.71
N VAL A 345 -12.57 -9.28 -7.77
CA VAL A 345 -12.62 -10.70 -8.18
C VAL A 345 -11.30 -11.36 -7.82
N GLU A 346 -11.35 -12.42 -7.02
CA GLU A 346 -10.16 -13.20 -6.65
C GLU A 346 -9.59 -13.91 -7.88
N ILE A 347 -8.27 -13.77 -8.07
CA ILE A 347 -7.53 -14.55 -9.06
C ILE A 347 -7.06 -15.82 -8.36
N THR A 348 -7.68 -16.96 -8.68
CA THR A 348 -7.35 -18.26 -8.11
C THR A 348 -5.88 -18.61 -8.31
N ARG A 349 -5.35 -18.36 -9.51
CA ARG A 349 -3.92 -18.52 -9.80
C ARG A 349 -3.48 -17.73 -11.01
N ILE A 350 -2.20 -17.36 -11.03
CA ILE A 350 -1.51 -16.77 -12.18
C ILE A 350 -0.35 -17.70 -12.52
N GLN A 351 -0.34 -18.22 -13.74
CA GLN A 351 0.66 -19.17 -14.23
C GLN A 351 1.49 -18.56 -15.33
N TYR A 352 2.80 -18.81 -15.29
CA TYR A 352 3.69 -18.59 -16.41
C TYR A 352 3.59 -19.81 -17.32
N MET A 353 3.03 -19.65 -18.51
CA MET A 353 2.92 -20.70 -19.52
C MET A 353 4.03 -20.52 -20.54
N HIS A 354 4.58 -21.61 -21.07
CA HIS A 354 5.54 -21.53 -22.17
C HIS A 354 5.39 -22.69 -23.14
N ASP A 355 5.86 -22.45 -24.36
CA ASP A 355 6.05 -23.44 -25.40
C ASP A 355 7.53 -23.43 -25.75
N GLU A 356 8.23 -24.53 -25.44
CA GLU A 356 9.65 -24.66 -25.71
C GLU A 356 9.96 -24.70 -27.20
N SER A 357 9.13 -25.38 -27.99
CA SER A 357 9.32 -25.53 -29.42
C SER A 357 9.16 -24.19 -30.16
N ALA A 358 8.12 -23.44 -29.81
CA ALA A 358 7.85 -22.12 -30.39
C ALA A 358 8.67 -21.00 -29.72
N ARG A 359 9.39 -21.30 -28.64
CA ARG A 359 10.17 -20.34 -27.84
C ARG A 359 9.32 -19.14 -27.36
N LYS A 360 8.10 -19.42 -26.90
CA LYS A 360 7.12 -18.40 -26.44
C LYS A 360 6.78 -18.58 -24.97
N ILE A 361 6.53 -17.48 -24.27
CA ILE A 361 6.08 -17.45 -22.87
C ILE A 361 4.98 -16.40 -22.68
N TRP A 362 3.97 -16.70 -21.87
CA TRP A 362 2.83 -15.81 -21.60
C TRP A 362 2.23 -16.07 -20.22
N LEU A 363 1.34 -15.18 -19.78
CA LEU A 363 0.55 -15.37 -18.56
C LEU A 363 -0.79 -16.05 -18.85
N CYS A 364 -1.21 -16.91 -17.93
CA CYS A 364 -2.57 -17.43 -17.84
C CYS A 364 -3.13 -17.18 -16.44
N MET A 365 -4.29 -16.54 -16.35
CA MET A 365 -5.03 -16.32 -15.10
C MET A 365 -6.18 -17.32 -15.00
N GLY A 366 -6.33 -17.93 -13.83
CA GLY A 366 -7.46 -18.78 -13.48
C GLY A 366 -8.40 -18.04 -12.53
N ILE A 367 -9.70 -18.03 -12.86
CA ILE A 367 -10.76 -17.44 -12.03
C ILE A 367 -11.92 -18.43 -12.01
N PHE A 368 -12.53 -18.66 -10.84
CA PHE A 368 -13.67 -19.56 -10.76
C PHE A 368 -14.92 -18.95 -11.39
N ALA A 369 -15.66 -19.76 -12.14
CA ALA A 369 -16.84 -19.32 -12.87
C ALA A 369 -17.98 -18.88 -11.93
N ASP A 370 -18.12 -19.55 -10.79
CA ASP A 370 -19.15 -19.28 -9.79
C ASP A 370 -18.90 -17.97 -9.02
N ASP A 371 -17.64 -17.57 -8.83
CA ASP A 371 -17.30 -16.25 -8.27
C ASP A 371 -17.80 -15.12 -9.17
N LEU A 372 -17.74 -15.28 -10.51
CA LEU A 372 -18.30 -14.31 -11.44
C LEU A 372 -19.83 -14.32 -11.42
N SER A 373 -20.45 -15.51 -11.52
CA SER A 373 -21.92 -15.61 -11.57
C SER A 373 -22.58 -15.14 -10.27
N ARG A 374 -21.94 -15.36 -9.12
CA ARG A 374 -22.42 -14.90 -7.81
C ARG A 374 -22.64 -13.39 -7.76
N PHE A 375 -21.79 -12.63 -8.44
CA PHE A 375 -21.84 -11.16 -8.47
C PHE A 375 -22.42 -10.62 -9.78
N GLY A 376 -22.99 -11.48 -10.64
CA GLY A 376 -23.54 -11.04 -11.93
C GLY A 376 -22.50 -10.49 -12.91
N ILE A 377 -21.21 -10.77 -12.70
CA ILE A 377 -20.11 -10.22 -13.51
C ILE A 377 -19.97 -11.03 -14.79
N SER A 378 -20.14 -10.37 -15.94
CA SER A 378 -19.85 -11.01 -17.23
C SER A 378 -18.34 -11.10 -17.48
N ARG A 379 -17.90 -12.08 -18.28
CA ARG A 379 -16.49 -12.22 -18.69
C ARG A 379 -15.97 -10.98 -19.45
N LYS A 380 -16.85 -10.37 -20.25
CA LYS A 380 -16.55 -9.12 -20.97
C LYS A 380 -16.33 -7.97 -19.98
N GLN A 381 -17.23 -7.83 -19.02
CA GLN A 381 -17.13 -6.82 -17.96
C GLN A 381 -15.85 -7.00 -17.16
N LEU A 382 -15.54 -8.24 -16.74
CA LEU A 382 -14.28 -8.57 -16.06
C LEU A 382 -13.07 -8.02 -16.82
N LEU A 383 -12.95 -8.30 -18.12
CA LEU A 383 -11.80 -7.84 -18.92
C LEU A 383 -11.79 -6.32 -19.10
N VAL A 384 -12.94 -5.69 -19.34
CA VAL A 384 -13.03 -4.25 -19.57
C VAL A 384 -12.73 -3.47 -18.28
N GLU A 385 -13.43 -3.76 -17.20
CA GLU A 385 -13.36 -3.00 -15.94
C GLU A 385 -12.09 -3.27 -15.14
N SER A 386 -11.44 -4.43 -15.34
CA SER A 386 -10.09 -4.68 -14.77
C SER A 386 -8.94 -4.07 -15.59
N GLY A 387 -9.24 -3.46 -16.74
CA GLY A 387 -8.23 -2.93 -17.66
C GLY A 387 -7.40 -4.02 -18.35
N LEU A 388 -7.91 -5.24 -18.44
CA LEU A 388 -7.26 -6.37 -19.14
C LEU A 388 -7.74 -6.56 -20.58
N VAL A 389 -8.71 -5.76 -21.04
CA VAL A 389 -9.14 -5.75 -22.43
C VAL A 389 -7.96 -5.44 -23.36
N GLY A 390 -7.83 -6.21 -24.44
CA GLY A 390 -6.68 -6.12 -25.36
C GLY A 390 -5.38 -6.75 -24.83
N LEU A 391 -5.31 -7.10 -23.53
CA LEU A 391 -4.18 -7.81 -22.94
C LEU A 391 -4.46 -9.31 -22.77
N PHE A 392 -5.69 -9.66 -22.39
CA PHE A 392 -6.12 -11.03 -22.13
C PHE A 392 -7.39 -11.39 -22.90
N ARG A 393 -7.55 -12.68 -23.17
CA ARG A 393 -8.76 -13.27 -23.75
C ARG A 393 -9.14 -14.53 -23.00
N GLU A 394 -10.43 -14.82 -22.92
CA GLU A 394 -10.90 -16.11 -22.45
C GLU A 394 -10.51 -17.22 -23.45
N VAL A 395 -10.10 -18.36 -22.90
CA VAL A 395 -9.86 -19.58 -23.66
C VAL A 395 -10.58 -20.77 -23.06
N GLN A 396 -10.79 -21.78 -23.89
CA GLN A 396 -11.42 -23.03 -23.49
C GLN A 396 -10.66 -23.64 -22.29
N SER A 397 -11.42 -24.00 -21.27
CA SER A 397 -10.92 -24.65 -20.06
C SER A 397 -11.92 -25.73 -19.63
N MET A 398 -11.40 -26.95 -19.48
CA MET A 398 -12.13 -28.10 -18.93
C MET A 398 -11.77 -28.34 -17.46
N GLU A 399 -11.01 -27.42 -16.85
CA GLU A 399 -10.46 -27.62 -15.52
C GLU A 399 -11.51 -27.37 -14.43
N ILE A 400 -11.60 -28.32 -13.50
CA ILE A 400 -12.49 -28.29 -12.35
C ILE A 400 -11.61 -28.52 -11.11
N ILE A 401 -11.73 -27.66 -10.11
CA ILE A 401 -11.02 -27.77 -8.83
C ILE A 401 -12.09 -27.75 -7.74
N ASP A 402 -12.12 -28.79 -6.91
CA ASP A 402 -13.09 -28.93 -5.82
C ASP A 402 -14.55 -28.73 -6.27
N GLY A 403 -14.90 -29.31 -7.44
CA GLY A 403 -16.23 -29.19 -8.05
C GLY A 403 -16.52 -27.84 -8.73
N ARG A 404 -15.59 -26.87 -8.69
CA ARG A 404 -15.76 -25.53 -9.25
C ARG A 404 -15.05 -25.40 -10.60
N LYS A 405 -15.77 -24.91 -11.61
CA LYS A 405 -15.22 -24.69 -12.96
C LYS A 405 -14.24 -23.52 -12.95
N LEU A 406 -13.01 -23.76 -13.41
CA LEU A 406 -11.99 -22.72 -13.53
C LEU A 406 -11.96 -22.15 -14.97
N LEU A 407 -12.36 -20.90 -15.11
CA LEU A 407 -12.19 -20.13 -16.34
C LEU A 407 -10.72 -19.76 -16.54
N LYS A 408 -10.25 -19.77 -17.78
CA LYS A 408 -8.87 -19.41 -18.13
C LYS A 408 -8.85 -18.17 -19.01
N PHE A 409 -8.04 -17.21 -18.63
CA PHE A 409 -7.75 -16.01 -19.40
C PHE A 409 -6.26 -16.00 -19.74
N GLU A 410 -5.93 -16.12 -21.02
CA GLU A 410 -4.53 -16.09 -21.48
C GLU A 410 -4.18 -14.73 -22.08
N GLN A 411 -2.93 -14.31 -21.90
CA GLN A 411 -2.39 -13.10 -22.52
C GLN A 411 -2.46 -13.21 -24.05
N ILE A 412 -2.88 -12.16 -24.76
CA ILE A 412 -3.09 -12.14 -26.21
C ILE A 412 -1.76 -12.15 -26.98
N HIS A 413 -0.74 -11.47 -26.48
CA HIS A 413 0.57 -11.37 -27.13
C HIS A 413 1.64 -12.08 -26.31
N ALA A 414 1.95 -13.33 -26.65
CA ALA A 414 3.04 -14.06 -26.01
C ALA A 414 4.40 -13.43 -26.32
N LEU A 415 5.32 -13.46 -25.36
CA LEU A 415 6.68 -12.97 -25.52
C LEU A 415 7.57 -14.07 -26.11
N THR A 416 8.44 -13.71 -27.04
CA THR A 416 9.48 -14.61 -27.56
C THR A 416 10.71 -14.57 -26.66
N TYR A 417 11.36 -15.71 -26.45
CA TYR A 417 12.64 -15.81 -25.75
C TYR A 417 13.68 -16.57 -26.57
N THR A 418 14.96 -16.24 -26.43
CA THR A 418 16.07 -16.95 -27.11
C THR A 418 16.78 -17.92 -26.18
N GLY A 419 16.97 -17.51 -24.92
CA GLY A 419 17.58 -18.31 -23.86
C GLY A 419 16.54 -19.11 -23.07
N ARG A 420 16.40 -18.81 -21.78
CA ARG A 420 15.40 -19.47 -20.93
C ARG A 420 14.10 -18.66 -20.92
N ALA A 421 12.96 -19.35 -20.87
CA ALA A 421 11.66 -18.71 -20.66
C ALA A 421 11.67 -17.82 -19.40
N SER A 422 12.37 -18.27 -18.34
CA SER A 422 12.51 -17.54 -17.07
C SER A 422 13.08 -16.12 -17.20
N ASP A 423 13.87 -15.84 -18.26
CA ASP A 423 14.47 -14.52 -18.47
C ASP A 423 13.41 -13.45 -18.84
N LYS A 424 12.22 -13.87 -19.26
CA LYS A 424 11.09 -12.98 -19.60
C LYS A 424 10.04 -12.83 -18.51
N ILE A 425 10.17 -13.54 -17.39
CA ILE A 425 9.20 -13.47 -16.28
C ILE A 425 9.04 -12.04 -15.76
N HIS A 426 10.13 -11.29 -15.60
CA HIS A 426 10.06 -9.91 -15.14
C HIS A 426 9.18 -9.05 -16.07
N SER A 427 9.32 -9.21 -17.39
CA SER A 427 8.53 -8.48 -18.38
C SER A 427 7.04 -8.84 -18.33
N LEU A 428 6.73 -10.12 -18.03
CA LEU A 428 5.34 -10.56 -17.84
C LEU A 428 4.73 -9.96 -16.58
N VAL A 429 5.47 -9.89 -15.48
CA VAL A 429 4.99 -9.26 -14.23
C VAL A 429 4.75 -7.77 -14.44
N GLU A 430 5.67 -7.07 -15.10
CA GLU A 430 5.52 -5.63 -15.39
C GLU A 430 4.26 -5.32 -16.21
N LEU A 431 3.84 -6.22 -17.11
CA LEU A 431 2.62 -6.06 -17.91
C LEU A 431 1.35 -5.95 -17.06
N VAL A 432 1.28 -6.67 -15.94
CA VAL A 432 0.05 -6.83 -15.14
C VAL A 432 0.15 -6.20 -13.75
N ARG A 433 1.32 -5.69 -13.33
CA ARG A 433 1.55 -5.21 -11.96
C ARG A 433 0.57 -4.10 -11.53
N SER A 434 0.15 -3.24 -12.45
CA SER A 434 -0.80 -2.15 -12.19
C SER A 434 -2.26 -2.59 -12.17
N ASN A 435 -2.57 -3.81 -12.62
CA ASN A 435 -3.94 -4.35 -12.68
C ASN A 435 -4.24 -5.32 -11.52
N ILE A 436 -3.24 -5.68 -10.71
CA ILE A 436 -3.37 -6.70 -9.66
C ILE A 436 -3.25 -6.07 -8.28
N TRP A 437 -4.32 -6.20 -7.51
CA TRP A 437 -4.37 -5.91 -6.08
C TRP A 437 -3.98 -7.16 -5.32
N SER A 438 -3.23 -6.98 -4.23
CA SER A 438 -2.75 -8.11 -3.45
C SER A 438 -2.97 -7.93 -1.96
N THR A 439 -3.24 -9.02 -1.27
CA THR A 439 -3.28 -9.08 0.20
C THR A 439 -2.17 -9.97 0.71
N ALA A 440 -1.44 -9.50 1.72
CA ALA A 440 -0.53 -10.28 2.55
C ALA A 440 -1.33 -11.06 3.61
N LEU A 441 -1.13 -12.37 3.67
CA LEU A 441 -1.79 -13.26 4.62
C LEU A 441 -0.78 -13.91 5.57
N LYS A 442 -1.24 -14.26 6.77
CA LYS A 442 -0.46 -15.05 7.74
C LYS A 442 -0.47 -16.55 7.44
N ILE A 443 -1.39 -17.01 6.61
CA ILE A 443 -1.58 -18.42 6.23
C ILE A 443 -1.47 -18.59 4.71
N PRO A 444 -1.13 -19.79 4.21
CA PRO A 444 -1.15 -20.09 2.78
C PRO A 444 -2.46 -19.63 2.11
N PRO A 445 -2.41 -19.04 0.91
CA PRO A 445 -1.26 -18.91 0.01
C PRO A 445 -0.25 -17.79 0.36
N PHE A 446 -0.37 -17.13 1.52
CA PHE A 446 0.43 -15.99 2.01
C PHE A 446 0.35 -14.71 1.18
N ARG A 447 -0.04 -14.84 -0.09
CA ARG A 447 -0.44 -13.76 -0.97
C ARG A 447 -1.69 -14.18 -1.74
N LYS A 448 -2.75 -13.38 -1.67
CA LYS A 448 -3.90 -13.48 -2.58
C LYS A 448 -3.90 -12.31 -3.54
N ASN A 449 -4.32 -12.56 -4.77
CA ASN A 449 -4.34 -11.57 -5.85
C ASN A 449 -5.77 -11.36 -6.33
N TYR A 450 -6.10 -10.14 -6.70
CA TYR A 450 -7.44 -9.72 -7.10
C TYR A 450 -7.35 -8.80 -8.32
N LEU A 451 -8.38 -8.85 -9.14
CA LEU A 451 -8.67 -7.80 -10.11
C LEU A 451 -9.67 -6.83 -9.47
N TYR A 452 -9.39 -5.54 -9.57
CA TYR A 452 -10.35 -4.49 -9.27
C TYR A 452 -11.13 -4.14 -10.53
N LEU A 453 -12.45 -4.17 -10.46
CA LEU A 453 -13.36 -3.86 -11.56
C LEU A 453 -13.81 -2.42 -11.38
N CYS A 454 -13.15 -1.51 -12.10
CA CYS A 454 -13.46 -0.09 -12.08
C CYS A 454 -14.54 0.22 -13.13
N PRO A 455 -15.70 0.79 -12.73
CA PRO A 455 -16.70 1.23 -13.69
C PRO A 455 -16.11 2.23 -14.69
N ALA A 456 -16.56 2.18 -15.94
CA ALA A 456 -16.01 3.00 -17.02
C ALA A 456 -16.01 4.52 -16.71
N VAL A 457 -17.03 5.01 -15.98
CA VAL A 457 -17.15 6.41 -15.57
C VAL A 457 -16.14 6.83 -14.51
N GLU A 458 -15.61 5.87 -13.75
CA GLU A 458 -14.64 6.08 -12.68
C GLU A 458 -13.18 5.84 -13.15
N GLN A 459 -12.99 5.29 -14.35
CA GLN A 459 -11.69 4.84 -14.87
C GLN A 459 -10.60 5.92 -14.84
N GLN A 460 -10.98 7.19 -15.03
CA GLN A 460 -10.03 8.31 -14.98
C GLN A 460 -9.43 8.51 -13.58
N SER A 461 -10.14 8.10 -12.54
CA SER A 461 -9.74 8.20 -11.13
C SER A 461 -9.14 6.89 -10.58
N LEU A 462 -8.97 5.87 -11.42
CA LEU A 462 -8.30 4.64 -11.02
C LEU A 462 -6.86 4.93 -10.58
N MET A 463 -6.50 4.37 -9.43
CA MET A 463 -5.23 4.58 -8.75
C MET A 463 -4.69 3.22 -8.27
N GLU A 464 -3.39 2.99 -8.43
CA GLU A 464 -2.77 1.75 -8.01
C GLU A 464 -2.83 1.56 -6.47
N GLN A 465 -2.96 0.31 -6.04
CA GLN A 465 -3.27 -0.08 -4.65
C GLN A 465 -2.50 0.67 -3.55
N LEU A 466 -1.17 0.77 -3.65
CA LEU A 466 -0.37 1.45 -2.62
C LEU A 466 -0.63 2.96 -2.59
N LEU A 467 -0.88 3.57 -3.75
CA LEU A 467 -1.16 4.98 -3.88
C LEU A 467 -2.57 5.31 -3.36
N SER A 468 -3.57 4.46 -3.63
CA SER A 468 -4.93 4.67 -3.13
C SER A 468 -5.00 4.59 -1.61
N ILE A 469 -4.28 3.63 -0.99
CA ILE A 469 -4.13 3.55 0.47
C ILE A 469 -3.48 4.84 1.01
N TYR A 470 -2.35 5.25 0.43
CA TYR A 470 -1.66 6.48 0.83
C TYR A 470 -2.57 7.70 0.75
N ALA A 471 -3.29 7.88 -0.37
CA ALA A 471 -4.17 9.02 -0.62
C ALA A 471 -5.34 9.06 0.36
N CYS A 472 -5.99 7.92 0.62
CA CYS A 472 -7.10 7.86 1.58
C CYS A 472 -6.61 8.16 3.01
N PHE A 473 -5.44 7.67 3.43
CA PHE A 473 -4.89 8.02 4.74
C PHE A 473 -4.42 9.48 4.82
N TYR A 474 -3.93 10.07 3.72
CA TYR A 474 -3.73 11.53 3.67
C TYR A 474 -5.03 12.28 3.99
N TYR A 475 -6.14 11.88 3.37
CA TYR A 475 -7.45 12.47 3.65
C TYR A 475 -7.84 12.30 5.13
N PHE A 476 -7.84 11.09 5.65
CA PHE A 476 -8.26 10.82 7.03
C PHE A 476 -7.35 11.50 8.06
N GLY A 477 -6.04 11.51 7.83
CA GLY A 477 -5.07 12.25 8.63
C GLY A 477 -5.31 13.76 8.60
N SER A 478 -5.65 14.31 7.43
CA SER A 478 -5.98 15.73 7.29
C SER A 478 -7.24 16.11 8.07
N VAL A 479 -8.32 15.32 7.94
CA VAL A 479 -9.58 15.61 8.67
C VAL A 479 -9.36 15.48 10.19
N THR A 480 -8.72 14.42 10.67
CA THR A 480 -8.43 14.26 12.11
C THR A 480 -7.56 15.37 12.68
N ARG A 481 -6.61 15.90 11.91
CA ARG A 481 -5.74 17.00 12.35
C ARG A 481 -6.42 18.36 12.35
N TYR A 482 -7.10 18.71 11.26
CA TYR A 482 -7.58 20.07 11.02
C TYR A 482 -9.06 20.26 11.34
N ARG A 483 -9.86 19.19 11.31
CA ARG A 483 -11.30 19.20 11.54
C ARG A 483 -11.74 17.98 12.38
N PRO A 484 -11.17 17.78 13.59
CA PRO A 484 -11.43 16.59 14.40
C PRO A 484 -12.92 16.39 14.73
N HIS A 485 -13.69 17.46 14.90
CA HIS A 485 -15.14 17.41 15.14
C HIS A 485 -15.92 16.78 13.97
N LEU A 486 -15.45 16.95 12.72
CA LEU A 486 -16.06 16.31 11.56
C LEU A 486 -15.67 14.84 11.44
N PHE A 487 -14.46 14.47 11.90
CA PHE A 487 -14.04 13.07 11.87
C PHE A 487 -14.94 12.18 12.73
N GLU A 488 -15.34 12.66 13.90
CA GLU A 488 -16.27 11.93 14.77
C GLU A 488 -17.61 11.67 14.06
N SER A 489 -18.14 12.69 13.37
CA SER A 489 -19.38 12.55 12.58
C SER A 489 -19.23 11.54 11.44
N ILE A 490 -18.06 11.49 10.79
CA ILE A 490 -17.76 10.51 9.74
C ILE A 490 -17.73 9.08 10.32
N ILE A 491 -17.12 8.90 11.50
CA ILE A 491 -17.02 7.60 12.17
C ILE A 491 -18.37 7.11 12.70
N GLN A 492 -19.24 8.02 13.13
CA GLN A 492 -20.60 7.67 13.56
C GLN A 492 -21.57 7.49 12.38
N GLY A 493 -21.18 7.96 11.19
CA GLY A 493 -21.98 7.92 9.98
C GLY A 493 -21.99 6.55 9.28
N LYS A 494 -22.64 6.53 8.11
CA LYS A 494 -22.88 5.34 7.28
C LYS A 494 -21.62 4.53 6.97
N PHE A 495 -20.48 5.20 6.78
CA PHE A 495 -19.21 4.58 6.41
C PHE A 495 -18.29 4.32 7.61
N GLY A 496 -18.76 4.54 8.83
CA GLY A 496 -17.97 4.42 10.06
C GLY A 496 -17.28 3.06 10.22
N ALA A 497 -18.04 1.98 10.08
CA ALA A 497 -17.52 0.61 10.18
C ALA A 497 -16.45 0.32 9.11
N HIS A 498 -16.67 0.80 7.88
CA HIS A 498 -15.68 0.68 6.81
C HIS A 498 -14.39 1.42 7.18
N ILE A 499 -14.48 2.67 7.63
CA ILE A 499 -13.29 3.46 7.99
C ILE A 499 -12.53 2.85 9.17
N GLN A 500 -13.22 2.30 10.17
CA GLN A 500 -12.59 1.57 11.26
C GLN A 500 -11.84 0.33 10.77
N GLU A 501 -12.42 -0.42 9.84
CA GLU A 501 -11.79 -1.58 9.19
C GLU A 501 -10.52 -1.16 8.44
N LEU A 502 -10.56 -0.04 7.71
CA LEU A 502 -9.39 0.52 7.03
C LEU A 502 -8.28 0.90 8.02
N ILE A 503 -8.61 1.64 9.07
CA ILE A 503 -7.64 2.10 10.09
C ILE A 503 -6.97 0.90 10.78
N THR A 504 -7.71 -0.18 10.99
CA THR A 504 -7.23 -1.37 11.69
C THR A 504 -6.33 -2.23 10.80
N ASN A 505 -6.75 -2.50 9.56
CA ASN A 505 -6.15 -3.58 8.77
C ASN A 505 -5.24 -3.11 7.62
N LEU A 506 -5.49 -1.95 7.01
CA LEU A 506 -4.67 -1.48 5.88
C LEU A 506 -3.22 -1.13 6.22
N PRO A 507 -2.86 -0.55 7.39
CA PRO A 507 -1.48 -0.17 7.67
C PRO A 507 -0.51 -1.37 7.57
N GLN A 508 -0.94 -2.52 8.09
CA GLN A 508 -0.15 -3.75 8.03
C GLN A 508 0.00 -4.27 6.59
N GLN A 509 -1.07 -4.19 5.79
CA GLN A 509 -1.04 -4.58 4.38
C GLN A 509 -0.08 -3.70 3.58
N PHE A 510 -0.17 -2.38 3.74
CA PHE A 510 0.74 -1.43 3.09
C PHE A 510 2.19 -1.75 3.43
N LEU A 511 2.50 -2.00 4.71
CA LEU A 511 3.85 -2.31 5.17
C LEU A 511 4.43 -3.56 4.49
N TYR A 512 3.69 -4.67 4.42
CA TYR A 512 4.20 -5.91 3.78
C TYR A 512 4.31 -5.80 2.26
N LEU A 513 3.36 -5.11 1.62
CA LEU A 513 3.41 -4.87 0.18
C LEU A 513 4.63 -3.99 -0.16
N LEU A 514 4.82 -2.89 0.57
CA LEU A 514 5.95 -1.99 0.32
C LEU A 514 7.29 -2.62 0.71
N ALA A 515 7.37 -3.42 1.79
CA ALA A 515 8.58 -4.18 2.13
C ALA A 515 9.04 -5.09 0.99
N SER A 516 8.09 -5.65 0.22
CA SER A 516 8.42 -6.43 -0.98
C SER A 516 9.01 -5.57 -2.09
N GLU A 517 8.54 -4.34 -2.26
CA GLU A 517 9.09 -3.38 -3.22
C GLU A 517 10.48 -2.85 -2.80
N PHE A 518 10.73 -2.69 -1.49
CA PHE A 518 12.06 -2.37 -0.94
C PHE A 518 13.04 -3.48 -1.29
N ALA A 519 12.72 -4.71 -0.86
CA ALA A 519 13.60 -5.86 -1.02
C ALA A 519 13.77 -6.30 -2.48
N GLY A 520 12.90 -5.87 -3.40
CA GLY A 520 12.84 -6.42 -4.75
C GLY A 520 12.58 -7.92 -4.73
N ARG A 521 11.84 -8.39 -3.72
CA ARG A 521 11.63 -9.79 -3.37
C ARG A 521 10.32 -9.94 -2.59
N GLU A 522 9.63 -11.06 -2.78
CA GLU A 522 8.38 -11.34 -2.09
C GLU A 522 8.59 -11.48 -0.56
N ILE A 523 8.04 -10.53 0.22
CA ILE A 523 8.00 -10.58 1.68
C ILE A 523 6.59 -10.93 2.15
N ALA A 524 6.46 -12.09 2.78
CA ALA A 524 5.22 -12.55 3.37
C ALA A 524 5.29 -12.52 4.90
N HIS A 525 4.13 -12.40 5.52
CA HIS A 525 4.03 -12.58 6.96
C HIS A 525 4.41 -14.02 7.30
N ALA A 526 5.32 -14.20 8.26
CA ALA A 526 5.66 -15.54 8.70
C ALA A 526 4.42 -16.21 9.33
N PRO A 527 4.12 -17.47 8.98
CA PRO A 527 3.19 -18.24 9.80
C PRO A 527 3.77 -18.29 11.22
N ILE A 528 2.92 -18.15 12.24
CA ILE A 528 3.32 -18.46 13.61
C ILE A 528 3.74 -19.94 13.58
N VAL A 529 5.00 -20.21 13.92
CA VAL A 529 5.53 -21.57 14.08
C VAL A 529 5.19 -22.06 15.47
#